data_AF-A0A529MI89-F1
#
_entry.id   AF-A0A529MI89-F1
#
_cell.length_a   1.000
_cell.length_b   1.000
_cell.length_c   1.000
_cell.angle_alpha   90.00
_cell.angle_beta   90.00
_cell.angle_gamma   90.00
#
_symmetry.space_group_name_H-M   'P 1'
#
loop_
_entity.id
_entity.type
_entity.pdbx_description
1 polymer ?
#
loop_
_entity_poly.entity_id
_entity_poly.type
_entity_poly.pdbx_seq_one_letter_code
_entity_poly.pdbx_strand_id
1 'polypeptide(L)'
;MPSVDLVSEIARGGQRTALLFPDGRTLSYAELDSLTLRFATRLGQGEKELVAISAETSEHVVVAYLGALRAGHAVAMLPPCDEKLWDDFLAV
;
A
#
# COMPACT_ATOMS: atom_id res chain seq x y z
N MET A 1 18.43 -13.64 -7.48
CA MET A 1 18.41 -12.74 -6.31
C MET A 1 17.31 -13.23 -5.38
N PRO A 2 17.52 -13.31 -4.05
CA PRO A 2 16.40 -13.62 -3.17
C PRO A 2 15.40 -12.47 -3.31
N SER A 3 14.18 -12.77 -3.74
CA SER A 3 13.10 -11.78 -3.79
C SER A 3 12.82 -11.35 -2.36
N VAL A 4 13.14 -10.09 -2.02
CA VAL A 4 12.82 -9.53 -0.72
C VAL A 4 11.30 -9.50 -0.59
N ASP A 5 10.76 -10.30 0.33
CA ASP A 5 9.36 -10.22 0.69
C ASP A 5 9.16 -9.01 1.61
N LEU A 6 8.84 -7.89 0.97
CA LEU A 6 8.65 -6.60 1.62
C LEU A 6 7.60 -6.66 2.74
N VAL A 7 6.53 -7.44 2.54
CA VAL A 7 5.45 -7.58 3.54
C VAL A 7 5.97 -8.29 4.78
N SER A 8 6.76 -9.35 4.60
CA SER A 8 7.41 -10.05 5.73
C SER A 8 8.43 -9.18 6.46
N GLU A 9 9.16 -8.29 5.78
CA GLU A 9 10.08 -7.36 6.45
C GLU A 9 9.35 -6.35 7.34
N ILE A 10 8.20 -5.83 6.87
CA ILE A 10 7.38 -4.89 7.65
C ILE A 10 6.90 -5.52 8.95
N ALA A 11 6.39 -6.75 8.89
CA ALA A 11 5.93 -7.49 10.06
C ALA A 11 7.05 -7.70 11.12
N ARG A 12 8.31 -7.76 10.68
CA ARG A 12 9.49 -7.90 11.56
C ARG A 12 10.04 -6.57 12.10
N GLY A 13 9.49 -5.44 11.66
CA GLY A 13 9.95 -4.11 12.04
C GLY A 13 9.67 -3.74 13.50
N GLY A 14 8.58 -4.24 14.09
CA GLY A 14 8.20 -3.98 15.49
C GLY A 14 7.95 -2.48 15.78
N GLN A 15 8.40 -2.00 16.94
CA GLN A 15 8.19 -0.60 17.38
C GLN A 15 9.17 0.42 16.76
N ARG A 16 10.00 0.01 15.80
CA ARG A 16 10.88 0.94 15.09
C ARG A 16 10.05 1.88 14.20
N THR A 17 10.50 3.12 14.05
CA THR A 17 9.86 4.08 13.14
C THR A 17 9.95 3.61 11.70
N ALA A 18 8.81 3.56 11.01
CA ALA A 18 8.69 3.23 9.59
C ALA A 18 8.47 4.49 8.73
N LEU A 19 7.58 5.39 9.16
CA LEU A 19 7.28 6.65 8.47
C LEU A 19 7.49 7.84 9.41
N LEU A 20 8.01 8.93 8.85
CA LEU A 20 8.17 10.24 9.49
C LEU A 20 7.42 11.27 8.66
N PHE A 21 6.57 12.06 9.31
CA PHE A 21 5.77 13.09 8.65
C PHE A 21 6.40 14.48 8.82
N PRO A 22 6.06 15.45 7.95
CA PRO A 22 6.59 16.82 8.04
C PRO A 22 6.27 17.52 9.37
N ASP A 23 5.17 17.16 10.02
CA ASP A 23 4.76 17.70 11.33
C ASP A 23 5.45 17.01 12.53
N GLY A 24 6.39 16.10 12.27
CA GLY A 24 7.14 15.38 13.30
C GLY A 24 6.39 14.18 13.88
N ARG A 25 5.16 13.89 13.43
CA ARG A 25 4.50 12.63 13.75
C ARG A 25 5.32 11.47 13.18
N THR A 26 5.16 10.30 13.80
CA THR A 26 5.77 9.06 13.32
C THR A 26 4.75 7.95 13.30
N LEU A 27 5.04 6.94 12.49
CA LEU A 27 4.29 5.69 12.44
C LEU A 27 5.27 4.53 12.50
N SER A 28 5.07 3.63 13.45
CA SER A 28 5.93 2.46 13.66
C SER A 28 5.65 1.36 12.63
N TYR A 29 6.60 0.45 12.46
CA TYR A 29 6.38 -0.74 11.61
C TYR A 29 5.21 -1.60 12.10
N ALA A 30 5.00 -1.72 13.42
CA ALA A 30 3.87 -2.46 13.99
C ALA A 30 2.52 -1.80 13.66
N GLU A 31 2.43 -0.46 13.70
CA GLU A 31 1.24 0.28 13.27
C GLU A 31 1.02 0.15 11.76
N LEU A 32 2.09 0.23 10.97
CA LEU A 32 2.04 0.05 9.51
C LEU A 32 1.54 -1.33 9.15
N ASP A 33 2.09 -2.39 9.76
CA ASP A 33 1.68 -3.77 9.55
C ASP A 33 0.18 -3.97 9.86
N SER A 34 -0.29 -3.42 10.98
CA SER A 34 -1.69 -3.45 11.36
C SER A 34 -2.59 -2.74 10.35
N LEU A 35 -2.22 -1.54 9.91
CA LEU A 35 -2.93 -0.78 8.88
C LEU A 35 -3.02 -1.55 7.56
N THR A 36 -1.88 -2.06 7.10
CA THR A 36 -1.73 -2.85 5.88
C THR A 36 -2.55 -4.14 5.93
N LEU A 37 -2.53 -4.87 7.05
CA LEU A 37 -3.34 -6.08 7.24
C LEU A 37 -4.84 -5.76 7.20
N ARG A 38 -5.27 -4.67 7.85
CA ARG A 38 -6.68 -4.25 7.80
C ARG A 38 -7.11 -3.88 6.38
N PHE A 39 -6.25 -3.19 5.63
CA PHE A 39 -6.53 -2.85 4.23
C PHE A 39 -6.63 -4.12 3.37
N ALA A 40 -5.64 -5.02 3.47
CA ALA A 40 -5.63 -6.30 2.75
C ALA A 40 -6.89 -7.14 3.03
N THR A 41 -7.32 -7.19 4.29
CA THR A 41 -8.53 -7.91 4.70
C THR A 41 -9.79 -7.30 4.08
N ARG A 42 -9.86 -5.97 3.98
CA ARG A 42 -10.99 -5.26 3.36
C ARG A 42 -11.03 -5.40 1.85
N LEU A 43 -9.86 -5.40 1.22
CA LEU A 43 -9.73 -5.58 -0.22
C LEU A 43 -10.14 -6.99 -0.65
N GLY A 44 -9.86 -7.98 0.21
CA GLY A 44 -10.18 -9.38 -0.04
C GLY A 44 -8.98 -10.13 -0.62
N GLN A 45 -9.04 -11.46 -0.56
CA GLN A 45 -8.05 -12.34 -1.17
C GLN A 45 -8.81 -13.26 -2.12
N GLY A 46 -8.56 -13.09 -3.42
CA GLY A 46 -9.32 -13.74 -4.48
C GLY A 46 -8.47 -13.97 -5.72
N GLU A 47 -9.10 -13.95 -6.89
CA GLU A 47 -8.35 -13.92 -8.14
C GLU A 47 -7.42 -12.70 -8.17
N LYS A 48 -6.23 -12.86 -8.74
CA LYS A 48 -5.24 -11.79 -8.76
C LYS A 48 -5.68 -10.70 -9.74
N GLU A 49 -6.17 -9.61 -9.17
CA GLU A 49 -6.54 -8.40 -9.92
C GLU A 49 -5.44 -7.34 -9.93
N LEU A 50 -5.59 -6.36 -10.84
CA LEU A 50 -4.79 -5.14 -10.88
C LEU A 50 -5.53 -4.01 -10.15
N VAL A 51 -4.92 -3.46 -9.11
CA VAL A 51 -5.50 -2.41 -8.27
C VAL A 51 -4.88 -1.07 -8.64
N ALA A 52 -5.68 -0.13 -9.14
CA ALA A 52 -5.26 1.25 -9.31
C ALA A 52 -5.30 2.01 -7.98
N ILE A 53 -4.22 2.74 -7.69
CA ILE A 53 -4.12 3.64 -6.54
C ILE A 53 -3.76 5.03 -7.06
N SER A 54 -4.67 5.97 -6.91
CA SER A 54 -4.42 7.41 -7.10
C SER A 54 -4.67 8.09 -5.77
N ALA A 55 -3.59 8.57 -5.15
CA ALA A 55 -3.65 9.21 -3.85
C ALA A 55 -2.51 10.22 -3.72
N GLU A 56 -2.74 11.24 -2.91
CA GLU A 56 -1.69 12.17 -2.50
C GLU A 56 -0.69 11.47 -1.56
N THR A 57 0.51 12.06 -1.48
CA THR A 57 1.59 11.60 -0.61
C THR A 57 1.16 11.63 0.86
N SER A 58 0.84 10.46 1.41
CA SER A 58 0.33 10.26 2.76
C SER A 58 0.66 8.85 3.24
N GLU A 59 0.38 8.51 4.50
CA GLU A 59 0.43 7.12 4.95
C GLU A 59 -0.56 6.22 4.21
N HIS A 60 -1.67 6.78 3.74
CA HIS A 60 -2.73 6.02 3.10
C HIS A 60 -2.27 5.39 1.78
N VAL A 61 -1.46 6.09 0.98
CA VAL A 61 -0.93 5.51 -0.27
C VAL A 61 0.04 4.36 0.02
N VAL A 62 0.86 4.48 1.07
CA VAL A 62 1.79 3.43 1.51
C VAL A 62 1.03 2.22 2.02
N VAL A 63 0.02 2.44 2.87
CA VAL A 63 -0.86 1.39 3.42
C VAL A 63 -1.61 0.66 2.30
N ALA A 64 -2.17 1.40 1.34
CA ALA A 64 -2.92 0.83 0.22
C ALA A 64 -2.02 0.00 -0.70
N TYR A 65 -0.84 0.51 -1.06
CA TYR A 65 0.14 -0.23 -1.88
C TYR A 65 0.56 -1.54 -1.22
N LEU A 66 1.01 -1.48 0.04
CA LEU A 66 1.42 -2.67 0.78
C LEU A 66 0.26 -3.62 1.04
N GLY A 67 -0.95 -3.08 1.28
CA GLY A 67 -2.14 -3.86 1.56
C GLY A 67 -2.60 -4.65 0.35
N ALA A 68 -2.58 -4.04 -0.83
CA ALA A 68 -2.87 -4.71 -2.10
C ALA A 68 -1.85 -5.82 -2.41
N LEU A 69 -0.55 -5.55 -2.21
CA LEU A 69 0.49 -6.57 -2.37
C LEU A 69 0.30 -7.74 -1.38
N ARG A 70 -0.01 -7.44 -0.11
CA ARG A 70 -0.29 -8.45 0.92
C ARG A 70 -1.53 -9.28 0.60
N ALA A 71 -2.54 -8.69 -0.03
CA ALA A 71 -3.74 -9.38 -0.49
C ALA A 71 -3.50 -10.23 -1.76
N GLY A 72 -2.31 -10.14 -2.38
CA GLY A 72 -1.94 -10.92 -3.56
C GLY A 72 -2.19 -10.22 -4.90
N HIS A 73 -2.63 -8.96 -4.87
CA HIS A 73 -2.94 -8.18 -6.07
C HIS A 73 -1.70 -7.52 -6.68
N ALA A 74 -1.78 -7.18 -7.97
CA ALA A 74 -0.84 -6.26 -8.61
C ALA A 74 -1.30 -4.81 -8.36
N VAL A 75 -0.37 -3.86 -8.38
CA VAL A 75 -0.69 -2.45 -8.12
C VAL A 75 -0.24 -1.56 -9.28
N ALA A 76 -1.13 -0.70 -9.75
CA ALA A 76 -0.84 0.41 -10.66
C ALA A 76 -0.91 1.73 -9.88
N MET A 77 0.21 2.42 -9.78
CA MET A 77 0.27 3.75 -9.15
C MET A 77 -0.07 4.80 -10.20
N LEU A 78 -1.13 5.56 -9.96
CA LEU A 78 -1.56 6.66 -10.81
C LEU A 78 -1.28 8.00 -10.13
N PRO A 79 -0.88 9.04 -10.87
CA PRO A 79 -0.78 10.38 -10.31
C PRO A 79 -2.15 10.82 -9.75
N PRO A 80 -2.16 11.58 -8.64
CA PRO A 80 -3.39 12.17 -8.11
C PRO A 80 -3.95 13.19 -9.10
N CYS A 81 -5.28 13.31 -9.14
CA CYS A 81 -6.00 14.34 -9.90
C CYS A 81 -5.81 14.31 -11.43
N ASP A 82 -5.44 13.16 -12.01
CA ASP A 82 -5.46 12.95 -13.46
C ASP A 82 -6.66 12.06 -13.85
N GLU A 83 -7.81 12.70 -14.12
CA GLU A 83 -9.04 12.00 -14.50
C GLU A 83 -8.90 11.19 -15.79
N LYS A 84 -8.07 11.66 -16.73
CA LYS A 84 -7.87 10.99 -18.01
C LYS A 84 -7.14 9.66 -17.83
N LEU A 85 -6.10 9.62 -16.99
CA LEU A 85 -5.40 8.37 -16.68
C LEU A 85 -6.28 7.36 -15.93
N TRP A 86 -7.23 7.85 -15.13
CA TRP A 86 -8.23 7.00 -14.49
C TRP A 86 -9.18 6.36 -15.51
N ASP A 87 -9.70 7.14 -16.45
CA ASP A 87 -10.56 6.64 -17.52
C ASP A 87 -9.82 5.62 -18.40
N ASP A 88 -8.56 5.91 -18.75
CA ASP A 88 -7.70 5.01 -19.52
C ASP A 88 -7.48 3.67 -18.79
N PHE A 89 -7.34 3.68 -17.45
CA PHE A 89 -7.19 2.46 -16.65
C PHE A 89 -8.47 1.60 -16.65
N LEU A 90 -9.64 2.23 -16.58
CA LEU A 90 -10.93 1.53 -16.57
C LEU A 90 -11.32 0.96 -17.94
N ALA A 91 -10.65 1.39 -19.00
CA ALA A 91 -10.87 0.89 -20.36
C ALA A 91 -10.11 -0.41 -20.69
N VAL A 92 -9.27 -0.91 -19.76
CA VAL A 92 -8.50 -2.17 -19.88
C VAL A 92 -9.27 -3.35 -19.29
#